data_AF-A0A6A6LGM6-F1
#
_entry.id   AF-A0A6A6LGM6-F1
#
_cell.length_a   1.000
_cell.length_b   1.000
_cell.length_c   1.000
_cell.angle_alpha   90.00
_cell.angle_beta   90.00
_cell.angle_gamma   90.00
#
_symmetry.space_group_name_H-M   'P 1'
#
loop_
_entity.id
_entity.type
_entity.pdbx_description
1 polymer ?
#
loop_
_entity_poly.entity_id
_entity_poly.type
_entity_poly.pdbx_seq_one_letter_code
_entity_poly.pdbx_strand_id
1 'polypeptide(L)'
;MNIRAAQGLAVAGGRKPNCNGYGSLCYDPRFIGGDGVMFYFHGEKGGNFAIVSDDNLHINAHFIGTRPQGRTRDFTWVQALSVMFDTHNLVIAAKKVSQWNDNIDALTVRWDGQEINVPNDEAAEWRANKEEREVIVERTDDTNSVRVIAAGLVEMDIKVRPIGKRKI
;
A
#
# COMPACT_ATOMS: atom_id res chain seq x y z
N MET A 1 -22.95 14.14 10.42
CA MET A 1 -22.13 14.29 9.18
C MET A 1 -21.15 13.11 9.15
N ASN A 2 -21.55 11.99 8.56
CA ASN A 2 -20.79 10.73 8.58
C ASN A 2 -20.09 10.52 7.25
N ILE A 3 -18.82 10.90 7.10
CA ILE A 3 -18.05 10.59 5.88
C ILE A 3 -16.59 10.24 6.21
N ARG A 4 -16.35 8.92 6.25
CA ARG A 4 -15.30 8.10 5.59
C ARG A 4 -13.86 8.22 6.10
N ALA A 5 -13.43 7.19 6.84
CA ALA A 5 -12.04 6.74 6.82
C ALA A 5 -11.80 6.05 5.47
N ALA A 6 -11.35 6.82 4.49
CA ALA A 6 -10.55 6.25 3.42
C ALA A 6 -9.12 6.07 4.02
N GLN A 7 -8.30 5.21 3.43
CA GLN A 7 -7.07 4.75 4.05
C GLN A 7 -5.90 4.99 3.13
N GLY A 8 -4.76 5.38 3.71
CA GLY A 8 -3.50 5.59 2.98
C GLY A 8 -2.53 4.45 3.24
N LEU A 9 -1.84 4.03 2.19
CA LEU A 9 -0.73 3.07 2.28
C LEU A 9 0.60 3.80 2.47
N ALA A 10 1.43 3.29 3.39
CA ALA A 10 2.82 3.69 3.55
C ALA A 10 3.75 2.57 3.07
N VAL A 11 4.69 2.85 2.16
CA VAL A 11 5.73 1.89 1.69
C VAL A 11 7.12 2.34 2.16
N ALA A 12 7.93 1.46 2.74
CA ALA A 12 9.35 1.72 3.07
C ALA A 12 10.15 0.47 3.51
N GLY A 13 11.41 0.63 3.95
CA GLY A 13 12.30 -0.44 4.43
C GLY A 13 12.62 -0.40 5.94
N GLY A 14 12.37 -1.52 6.63
CA GLY A 14 12.58 -1.80 8.06
C GLY A 14 11.38 -2.55 8.65
N ARG A 15 11.46 -3.23 9.82
CA ARG A 15 10.27 -3.95 10.40
C ARG A 15 9.03 -3.05 10.53
N LYS A 16 9.20 -1.72 10.55
CA LYS A 16 8.11 -0.74 10.36
C LYS A 16 8.44 0.17 9.16
N PRO A 17 7.44 0.60 8.37
CA PRO A 17 7.68 1.48 7.24
C PRO A 17 8.35 2.81 7.64
N ASN A 18 9.54 3.08 7.09
CA ASN A 18 10.24 4.36 7.12
C ASN A 18 9.80 5.33 6.01
N CYS A 19 8.85 6.23 6.32
CA CYS A 19 8.38 7.23 5.37
C CYS A 19 9.42 8.21 4.83
N ASN A 20 10.66 8.22 5.33
CA ASN A 20 11.75 9.09 4.86
C ASN A 20 12.85 8.32 4.10
N GLY A 21 12.66 7.02 3.86
CA GLY A 21 13.60 6.20 3.10
C GLY A 21 13.47 6.37 1.59
N TYR A 22 14.47 5.89 0.84
CA TYR A 22 14.41 5.76 -0.61
C TYR A 22 13.25 4.85 -1.04
N GLY A 23 12.59 5.18 -2.15
CA GLY A 23 11.44 4.45 -2.66
C GLY A 23 10.18 4.56 -1.79
N SER A 24 10.15 5.49 -0.84
CA SER A 24 9.00 5.60 0.08
C SER A 24 7.81 6.35 -0.53
N LEU A 25 6.62 5.89 -0.17
CA LEU A 25 5.34 6.53 -0.49
C LEU A 25 4.56 6.67 0.81
N CYS A 26 4.29 7.89 1.26
CA CYS A 26 3.52 8.17 2.47
C CYS A 26 2.70 9.47 2.36
N TYR A 27 1.77 9.71 3.29
CA TYR A 27 0.97 10.94 3.35
C TYR A 27 0.06 11.13 2.13
N ASP A 28 -0.07 12.36 1.61
CA ASP A 28 -1.17 12.75 0.70
C ASP A 28 -0.73 13.11 -0.74
N PRO A 29 -0.35 12.12 -1.58
CA PRO A 29 0.78 11.23 -1.39
C PRO A 29 2.11 11.95 -1.71
N ARG A 30 3.09 11.73 -0.84
CA ARG A 30 4.49 12.15 -0.97
C ARG A 30 5.33 10.93 -1.36
N PHE A 31 6.17 11.12 -2.35
CA PHE A 31 7.11 10.12 -2.87
C PHE A 31 8.54 10.55 -2.57
N ILE A 32 9.41 9.57 -2.33
CA ILE A 32 10.87 9.72 -2.40
C ILE A 32 11.35 8.69 -3.41
N GLY A 33 11.95 9.15 -4.50
CA GLY A 33 12.49 8.26 -5.54
C GLY A 33 13.64 7.39 -5.03
N GLY A 34 14.05 6.40 -5.83
CA GLY A 34 15.26 5.61 -5.56
C GLY A 34 16.53 6.45 -5.58
N ASP A 35 16.49 7.61 -6.24
CA ASP A 35 17.53 8.64 -6.26
C ASP A 35 17.48 9.61 -5.05
N GLY A 36 16.48 9.47 -4.19
CA GLY A 36 16.27 10.33 -3.01
C GLY A 36 15.51 11.61 -3.29
N VAL A 37 15.10 11.87 -4.53
CA VAL A 37 14.35 13.08 -4.87
C VAL A 37 12.93 12.96 -4.32
N MET A 38 12.53 13.96 -3.54
CA MET A 38 11.19 14.03 -2.94
C MET A 38 10.25 14.84 -3.83
N PHE A 39 9.06 14.31 -4.06
CA PHE A 39 8.00 15.03 -4.78
C PHE A 39 6.61 14.67 -4.26
N TYR A 40 5.65 15.54 -4.55
CA TYR A 40 4.23 15.28 -4.33
C TYR A 40 3.58 14.99 -5.67
N PHE A 41 2.89 13.86 -5.76
CA PHE A 41 2.12 13.49 -6.94
C PHE A 41 0.68 13.22 -6.51
N HIS A 42 -0.21 14.17 -6.83
CA HIS A 42 -1.61 14.06 -6.41
C HIS A 42 -2.47 13.22 -7.35
N GLY A 43 -2.05 12.98 -8.60
CA GLY A 43 -2.87 12.24 -9.57
C GLY A 43 -4.31 12.76 -9.68
N GLU A 44 -5.24 11.86 -9.98
CA GLU A 44 -6.68 12.11 -9.90
C GLU A 44 -7.37 11.11 -8.97
N LYS A 45 -8.48 11.52 -8.37
CA LYS A 45 -9.34 10.60 -7.60
C LYS A 45 -9.89 9.50 -8.52
N GLY A 46 -9.67 8.25 -8.13
CA GLY A 46 -10.15 7.06 -8.85
C GLY A 46 -9.18 6.57 -9.91
N GLY A 47 -8.07 7.29 -10.15
CA GLY A 47 -7.06 6.93 -11.13
C GLY A 47 -6.17 5.77 -10.66
N ASN A 48 -5.59 5.07 -11.63
CA ASN A 48 -4.51 4.10 -11.42
C ASN A 48 -3.25 4.63 -12.07
N PHE A 49 -2.14 4.60 -11.35
CA PHE A 49 -0.88 5.18 -11.81
C PHE A 49 0.26 4.19 -11.62
N ALA A 50 1.09 4.03 -12.65
CA ALA A 50 2.36 3.32 -12.56
C ALA A 50 3.32 4.13 -11.67
N ILE A 51 3.82 3.51 -10.60
CA ILE A 51 4.79 4.14 -9.68
C ILE A 51 6.18 3.51 -9.78
N VAL A 52 6.28 2.27 -10.28
CA VAL A 52 7.52 1.59 -10.67
C VAL A 52 7.22 0.82 -11.95
N SER A 53 8.05 0.96 -12.99
CA SER A 53 7.91 0.21 -14.24
C SER A 53 9.29 -0.24 -14.70
N ASP A 54 9.46 -1.55 -14.83
CA ASP A 54 10.63 -2.28 -15.32
C ASP A 54 10.12 -3.42 -16.22
N ASP A 55 11.00 -4.08 -16.97
CA ASP A 55 10.67 -5.20 -17.86
C ASP A 55 10.05 -6.38 -17.09
N ASN A 56 10.48 -6.62 -15.85
CA ASN A 56 10.06 -7.76 -15.03
C ASN A 56 9.22 -7.37 -13.80
N LEU A 57 8.99 -6.08 -13.56
CA LEU A 57 8.28 -5.58 -12.38
C LEU A 57 7.48 -4.33 -12.71
N HIS A 58 6.19 -4.33 -12.37
CA HIS A 58 5.34 -3.16 -12.46
C HIS A 58 4.54 -3.00 -11.18
N ILE A 59 4.60 -1.81 -10.57
CA ILE A 59 3.81 -1.48 -9.38
C ILE A 59 2.86 -0.35 -9.74
N ASN A 60 1.56 -0.63 -9.67
CA ASN A 60 0.50 0.36 -9.84
C ASN A 60 -0.08 0.77 -8.50
N ALA A 61 -0.45 2.03 -8.37
CA ALA A 61 -1.16 2.58 -7.23
C ALA A 61 -2.56 3.05 -7.63
N HIS A 62 -3.59 2.56 -6.93
CA HIS A 62 -4.96 3.05 -7.06
C HIS A 62 -5.21 4.20 -6.09
N PHE A 63 -5.59 5.35 -6.62
CA PHE A 63 -5.81 6.56 -5.86
C PHE A 63 -7.28 6.73 -5.54
N ILE A 64 -7.58 7.00 -4.27
CA ILE A 64 -8.87 7.52 -3.84
C ILE A 64 -8.72 8.98 -3.45
N GLY A 65 -9.83 9.69 -3.31
CA GLY A 65 -9.74 11.12 -3.06
C GLY A 65 -11.08 11.81 -2.84
N THR A 66 -10.97 13.10 -2.55
CA THR A 66 -12.09 14.03 -2.45
C THR A 66 -11.73 15.35 -3.11
N ARG A 67 -12.73 16.01 -3.71
CA ARG A 67 -12.62 17.38 -4.22
C ARG A 67 -13.61 18.27 -3.46
N PRO A 68 -13.16 19.03 -2.45
CA PRO A 68 -14.02 20.01 -1.80
C PRO A 68 -14.51 21.04 -2.80
N GLN A 69 -15.71 21.57 -2.58
CA GLN A 69 -16.28 22.60 -3.45
C GLN A 69 -15.34 23.82 -3.53
N GLY A 70 -15.16 24.34 -4.74
CA GLY A 70 -14.27 25.48 -5.00
C GLY A 70 -12.78 25.14 -5.08
N ARG A 71 -12.38 23.86 -5.00
CA ARG A 71 -11.00 23.43 -5.25
C ARG A 71 -10.82 22.99 -6.69
N THR A 72 -9.68 23.36 -7.27
CA THR A 72 -9.28 23.00 -8.63
C THR A 72 -8.58 21.63 -8.72
N ARG A 73 -8.14 21.08 -7.58
CA ARG A 73 -7.41 19.80 -7.50
C ARG A 73 -8.02 18.84 -6.50
N ASP A 74 -7.80 17.55 -6.71
CA ASP A 74 -8.14 16.50 -5.75
C ASP A 74 -7.16 16.47 -4.57
N PHE A 75 -7.69 16.15 -3.39
CA PHE A 75 -6.89 15.56 -2.31
C PHE A 75 -6.99 14.05 -2.48
N THR A 76 -5.84 13.40 -2.58
CA THR A 76 -5.76 11.97 -2.91
C THR A 76 -4.88 11.20 -1.92
N TRP A 77 -5.16 9.91 -1.86
CA TRP A 77 -4.49 8.92 -1.03
C TRP A 77 -4.40 7.61 -1.80
N VAL A 78 -3.36 6.82 -1.53
CA VAL A 78 -3.23 5.48 -2.11
C VAL A 78 -4.09 4.51 -1.33
N GLN A 79 -5.08 3.92 -2.01
CA GLN A 79 -5.92 2.87 -1.42
C GLN A 79 -5.33 1.48 -1.62
N ALA A 80 -4.75 1.23 -2.79
CA ALA A 80 -4.25 -0.08 -3.14
C ALA A 80 -2.96 0.01 -3.95
N LEU A 81 -2.10 -0.98 -3.77
CA LEU A 81 -0.97 -1.26 -4.63
C LEU A 81 -1.19 -2.59 -5.32
N SER A 82 -0.83 -2.64 -6.59
CA SER A 82 -0.87 -3.83 -7.44
C SER A 82 0.54 -4.08 -7.92
N VAL A 83 1.19 -5.08 -7.34
CA VAL A 83 2.52 -5.56 -7.72
C VAL A 83 2.32 -6.63 -8.78
N MET A 84 2.86 -6.41 -9.96
CA MET A 84 2.76 -7.30 -11.11
C MET A 84 4.17 -7.71 -11.52
N PHE A 85 4.40 -9.01 -11.65
CA PHE A 85 5.67 -9.61 -12.01
C PHE A 85 5.39 -10.98 -12.61
N ASP A 86 6.29 -11.47 -13.46
CA ASP A 86 6.13 -12.75 -14.14
C ASP A 86 4.73 -12.85 -14.79
N THR A 87 3.89 -13.79 -14.35
CA THR A 87 2.47 -13.93 -14.74
C THR A 87 1.49 -13.59 -13.61
N HIS A 88 1.99 -13.13 -12.46
CA HIS A 88 1.24 -12.98 -11.24
C HIS A 88 0.90 -11.52 -10.89
N ASN A 89 -0.14 -11.39 -10.09
CA ASN A 89 -0.57 -10.13 -9.52
C ASN A 89 -0.86 -10.25 -8.03
N LEU A 90 -0.14 -9.46 -7.22
CA LEU A 90 -0.39 -9.30 -5.80
C LEU A 90 -0.95 -7.91 -5.53
N VAL A 91 -2.19 -7.85 -5.01
CA VAL A 91 -2.85 -6.59 -4.65
C VAL A 91 -2.94 -6.46 -3.14
N ILE A 92 -2.41 -5.37 -2.60
CA ILE A 92 -2.52 -4.99 -1.20
C ILE A 92 -3.39 -3.74 -1.14
N ALA A 93 -4.51 -3.82 -0.44
CA ALA A 93 -5.51 -2.76 -0.44
C ALA A 93 -6.02 -2.45 0.96
N ALA A 94 -6.51 -1.22 1.08
CA ALA A 94 -7.05 -0.67 2.29
C ALA A 94 -8.60 -0.74 2.26
N LYS A 95 -9.20 -1.45 3.22
CA LYS A 95 -10.66 -1.64 3.37
C LYS A 95 -11.32 -0.32 3.73
N LYS A 96 -12.38 0.06 3.03
CA LYS A 96 -13.17 1.21 3.49
C LYS A 96 -13.88 0.89 4.82
N VAL A 97 -13.56 1.63 5.87
CA VAL A 97 -14.19 1.47 7.20
C VAL A 97 -14.98 2.72 7.61
N SER A 98 -16.04 2.52 8.40
CA SER A 98 -16.84 3.62 8.95
C SER A 98 -16.15 4.30 10.13
N GLN A 99 -15.48 3.52 10.98
CA GLN A 99 -14.70 3.96 12.12
C GLN A 99 -13.35 3.23 12.12
N TRP A 100 -12.28 3.96 12.41
CA TRP A 100 -10.95 3.37 12.53
C TRP A 100 -10.77 2.74 13.91
N ASN A 101 -10.18 1.55 13.93
CA ASN A 101 -9.76 0.87 15.15
C ASN A 101 -8.40 0.22 14.87
N ASP A 102 -7.37 0.64 15.60
CA ASP A 102 -5.99 0.13 15.43
C ASP A 102 -5.87 -1.38 15.74
N ASN A 103 -6.88 -1.99 16.37
CA ASN A 103 -6.91 -3.43 16.71
C ASN A 103 -7.71 -4.27 15.70
N ILE A 104 -8.23 -3.67 14.63
CA ILE A 104 -9.00 -4.37 13.59
C ILE A 104 -8.29 -4.21 12.26
N ASP A 105 -8.08 -5.32 11.57
CA ASP A 105 -7.35 -5.34 10.31
C ASP A 105 -8.20 -4.74 9.18
N ALA A 106 -7.74 -3.60 8.70
CA ALA A 106 -8.32 -2.85 7.61
C ALA A 106 -7.52 -3.00 6.31
N LEU A 107 -6.70 -4.06 6.23
CA LEU A 107 -5.92 -4.44 5.06
C LEU A 107 -6.57 -5.68 4.39
N THR A 108 -6.51 -5.75 3.07
CA THR A 108 -6.76 -6.98 2.29
C THR A 108 -5.55 -7.28 1.43
N VAL A 109 -5.33 -8.56 1.19
CA VAL A 109 -4.33 -9.05 0.25
C VAL A 109 -5.01 -10.00 -0.72
N ARG A 110 -4.74 -9.83 -2.02
CA ARG A 110 -5.24 -10.71 -3.08
C ARG A 110 -4.10 -11.21 -3.94
N TRP A 111 -4.06 -12.51 -4.17
CA TRP A 111 -3.17 -13.20 -5.08
C TRP A 111 -3.96 -13.65 -6.31
N ASP A 112 -3.58 -13.18 -7.50
CA ASP A 112 -4.23 -13.51 -8.78
C ASP A 112 -5.76 -13.35 -8.73
N GLY A 113 -6.19 -12.25 -8.10
CA GLY A 113 -7.60 -11.92 -7.93
C GLY A 113 -8.32 -12.67 -6.78
N GLN A 114 -7.70 -13.65 -6.13
CA GLN A 114 -8.26 -14.35 -4.97
C GLN A 114 -7.79 -13.72 -3.66
N GLU A 115 -8.71 -13.43 -2.73
CA GLU A 115 -8.34 -12.95 -1.40
C GLU A 115 -7.63 -14.04 -0.62
N ILE A 116 -6.47 -13.71 -0.04
CA ILE A 116 -5.68 -14.60 0.81
C ILE A 116 -5.77 -14.14 2.25
N ASN A 117 -5.80 -15.11 3.16
CA ASN A 117 -5.80 -14.83 4.59
C ASN A 117 -4.37 -14.85 5.12
N VAL A 118 -3.91 -13.71 5.65
CA VAL A 118 -2.71 -13.63 6.49
C VAL A 118 -3.22 -13.45 7.92
N PRO A 119 -3.09 -14.45 8.81
CA PRO A 119 -3.58 -14.36 10.18
C PRO A 119 -3.07 -13.11 10.91
N ASN A 120 -3.84 -12.60 11.86
CA ASN A 120 -3.41 -11.50 12.74
C ASN A 120 -2.62 -12.07 13.92
N ASP A 121 -1.46 -12.63 13.61
CA ASP A 121 -0.47 -13.11 14.57
C ASP A 121 0.90 -12.56 14.14
N GLU A 122 1.73 -12.19 15.11
CA GLU A 122 3.02 -11.57 14.83
C GLU A 122 3.89 -12.56 14.05
N ALA A 123 4.50 -12.11 12.95
CA ALA A 123 5.25 -12.97 12.03
C ALA A 123 4.43 -14.09 11.38
N ALA A 124 3.09 -14.03 11.38
CA ALA A 124 2.28 -14.88 10.53
C ALA A 124 2.57 -14.60 9.06
N GLU A 125 2.64 -15.66 8.27
CA GLU A 125 3.02 -15.59 6.87
C GLU A 125 2.02 -16.31 5.98
N TRP A 126 1.84 -15.75 4.80
CA TRP A 126 1.36 -16.49 3.65
C TRP A 126 2.49 -16.60 2.62
N ARG A 127 2.59 -17.77 1.98
CA ARG A 127 3.63 -18.05 0.98
C ARG A 127 3.03 -18.65 -0.29
N ALA A 128 3.53 -18.22 -1.44
CA ALA A 128 3.38 -18.92 -2.71
C ALA A 128 4.75 -19.38 -3.21
N ASN A 129 4.92 -20.69 -3.31
CA ASN A 129 6.17 -21.36 -3.65
C ASN A 129 6.02 -22.25 -4.90
N LYS A 130 4.99 -22.00 -5.70
CA LYS A 130 4.69 -22.76 -6.90
C LYS A 130 4.98 -21.81 -8.05
N GLU A 131 5.86 -22.21 -8.98
CA GLU A 131 6.26 -21.48 -10.19
C GLU A 131 7.64 -20.80 -10.08
N GLU A 132 7.76 -19.54 -10.52
CA GLU A 132 9.02 -18.92 -10.94
C GLU A 132 9.80 -18.27 -9.79
N ARG A 133 9.11 -17.91 -8.69
CA ARG A 133 9.69 -17.27 -7.52
C ARG A 133 8.95 -17.58 -6.24
N GLU A 134 9.64 -17.40 -5.12
CA GLU A 134 9.00 -17.34 -3.81
C GLU A 134 8.36 -15.96 -3.60
N VAL A 135 7.09 -15.98 -3.17
CA VAL A 135 6.39 -14.79 -2.70
C VAL A 135 5.97 -14.97 -1.26
N ILE A 136 6.29 -14.00 -0.41
CA ILE A 136 5.99 -14.00 1.01
C ILE A 136 5.18 -12.74 1.33
N VAL A 137 4.10 -12.92 2.08
CA VAL A 137 3.38 -11.83 2.74
C VAL A 137 3.40 -12.11 4.25
N GLU A 138 4.20 -11.33 4.97
CA GLU A 138 4.49 -11.49 6.40
C GLU A 138 3.80 -10.38 7.21
N ARG A 139 3.26 -10.70 8.39
CA ARG A 139 2.82 -9.69 9.36
C ARG A 139 4.00 -9.01 10.04
N THR A 140 4.02 -7.69 10.02
CA THR A 140 5.04 -6.88 10.68
C THR A 140 4.55 -6.17 11.95
N ASP A 141 3.26 -6.29 12.24
CA ASP A 141 2.55 -5.74 13.41
C ASP A 141 1.25 -6.57 13.59
N ASP A 142 0.59 -6.46 14.75
CA ASP A 142 -0.63 -7.25 15.05
C ASP A 142 -1.75 -7.03 14.01
N THR A 143 -1.84 -5.80 13.49
CA THR A 143 -2.78 -5.42 12.43
C THR A 143 -2.19 -4.38 11.48
N ASN A 144 -2.83 -4.26 10.32
CA ASN A 144 -2.70 -3.19 9.34
C ASN A 144 -1.29 -3.02 8.74
N SER A 145 -0.37 -3.94 9.03
CA SER A 145 1.02 -3.87 8.57
C SER A 145 1.47 -5.22 8.06
N VAL A 146 2.02 -5.24 6.85
CA VAL A 146 2.58 -6.43 6.22
C VAL A 146 3.89 -6.09 5.53
N ARG A 147 4.77 -7.07 5.38
CA ARG A 147 5.89 -7.04 4.45
C ARG A 147 5.56 -7.95 3.27
N VAL A 148 5.85 -7.46 2.08
CA VAL A 148 5.72 -8.22 0.84
C VAL A 148 7.11 -8.44 0.27
N ILE A 149 7.44 -9.69 -0.03
CA ILE A 149 8.68 -10.07 -0.70
C ILE A 149 8.31 -10.87 -1.93
N ALA A 150 8.75 -10.41 -3.11
CA ALA A 150 8.80 -11.22 -4.32
C ALA A 150 10.27 -11.45 -4.66
N ALA A 151 10.77 -12.67 -4.43
CA ALA A 151 12.20 -12.99 -4.37
C ALA A 151 12.97 -12.47 -5.59
N GLY A 152 13.98 -11.64 -5.37
CA GLY A 152 14.83 -11.09 -6.43
C GLY A 152 14.22 -9.95 -7.26
N LEU A 153 13.01 -9.47 -6.95
CA LEU A 153 12.44 -8.26 -7.58
C LEU A 153 12.18 -7.13 -6.59
N VAL A 154 11.42 -7.39 -5.54
CA VAL A 154 10.98 -6.31 -4.65
C VAL A 154 10.72 -6.79 -3.23
N GLU A 155 11.08 -5.93 -2.28
CA GLU A 155 10.67 -6.00 -0.88
C GLU A 155 9.97 -4.68 -0.51
N MET A 156 8.80 -4.78 0.13
CA MET A 156 7.98 -3.62 0.49
C MET A 156 7.38 -3.81 1.89
N ASP A 157 7.70 -2.92 2.83
CA ASP A 157 6.93 -2.82 4.08
C ASP A 157 5.74 -1.90 3.87
N ILE A 158 4.54 -2.43 4.08
CA ILE A 158 3.27 -1.78 3.82
C ILE A 158 2.51 -1.57 5.12
N LYS A 159 2.04 -0.33 5.38
CA LYS A 159 1.11 -0.04 6.48
C LYS A 159 -0.10 0.77 6.04
N VAL A 160 -1.27 0.31 6.46
CA VAL A 160 -2.55 1.01 6.27
C VAL A 160 -2.77 2.00 7.42
N ARG A 161 -3.18 3.23 7.09
CA ARG A 161 -3.48 4.30 8.06
C ARG A 161 -4.82 4.95 7.76
N PRO A 162 -5.53 5.47 8.78
CA PRO A 162 -6.75 6.24 8.56
C PRO A 162 -6.40 7.60 7.92
N ILE A 163 -7.26 8.08 7.02
CA ILE A 163 -7.22 9.46 6.57
C ILE A 163 -7.80 10.35 7.66
N GLY A 164 -6.97 11.25 8.18
CA GLY A 164 -7.34 12.19 9.22
C GLY A 164 -6.15 13.07 9.61
N LYS A 165 -6.40 14.06 10.47
CA LYS A 165 -5.32 14.89 11.01
C LYS A 165 -4.37 14.01 11.83
N ARG A 166 -3.06 14.18 11.66
CA ARG A 166 -2.00 13.44 12.40
C ARG A 166 -2.34 13.35 13.88
N LYS A 167 -2.22 12.15 14.47
CA LYS A 167 -1.70 12.07 15.84
C LYS A 167 -0.18 12.21 15.71
N ILE A 168 0.33 13.31 16.24
CA ILE A 168 1.77 13.59 16.39
C ILE A 168 2.33 12.55 17.38
#